data_AF-A0A1I7J598-F1
#
_entry.id   AF-A0A1I7J598-F1
#
_cell.length_a   1.000
_cell.length_b   1.000
_cell.length_c   1.000
_cell.angle_alpha   90.00
_cell.angle_beta   90.00
_cell.angle_gamma   90.00
#
_symmetry.space_group_name_H-M   'P 1'
#
loop_
_entity.id
_entity.type
_entity.pdbx_description
1 polymer ?
#
loop_
_entity_poly.entity_id
_entity_poly.type
_entity_poly.pdbx_seq_one_letter_code
_entity_poly.pdbx_strand_id
1 'polypeptide(L)'
;MHDPGNICLACGLCCDGTLIGFVQLEREELPALRDVLAIEEANGDGFFLQPCINYCDGCGIYSQRPKQCGLYKCGLLKSVEQREIEFDSAVETIHAVKQKKAAIEEKLALLQLTLQSKSFYFKMVELNTWLQKNKSEPSFMQLHMDLMSDIKQLDSLLSERFDAAMF
;
A
#
# COMPACT_ATOMS: atom_id res chain seq x y z
N MET A 1 11.97 -19.04 9.13
CA MET A 1 12.85 -18.08 9.83
C MET A 1 12.07 -16.79 9.98
N HIS A 2 11.63 -16.48 11.20
CA HIS A 2 11.09 -15.16 11.53
C HIS A 2 12.30 -14.38 12.07
N ASP A 3 12.86 -13.48 11.26
CA ASP A 3 13.89 -12.56 11.73
C ASP A 3 13.18 -11.45 12.53
N PRO A 4 13.33 -11.41 13.87
CA PRO A 4 12.64 -10.43 14.70
C PRO A 4 13.04 -8.97 14.37
N GLY A 5 14.14 -8.76 13.64
CA GLY A 5 14.59 -7.44 13.19
C GLY A 5 14.03 -6.98 11.85
N ASN A 6 13.23 -7.80 11.17
CA ASN A 6 12.74 -7.47 9.84
C ASN A 6 11.40 -6.70 9.90
N ILE A 7 11.50 -5.37 9.98
CA ILE A 7 10.34 -4.48 10.06
C ILE A 7 9.35 -4.70 8.90
N CYS A 8 9.80 -5.13 7.71
CA CYS A 8 8.91 -5.34 6.56
C CYS A 8 7.89 -6.47 6.79
N LEU A 9 8.29 -7.56 7.46
CA LEU A 9 7.41 -8.69 7.75
C LEU A 9 6.30 -8.29 8.73
N ALA A 10 6.60 -7.47 9.73
CA ALA A 10 5.61 -6.91 10.65
C ALA A 10 4.78 -5.77 10.01
N CYS A 11 5.39 -5.03 9.08
CA CYS A 11 4.79 -3.88 8.42
C CYS A 11 3.64 -4.27 7.48
N GLY A 12 3.95 -4.99 6.41
CA GLY A 12 2.96 -5.42 5.40
C GLY A 12 2.44 -4.33 4.45
N LEU A 13 2.71 -3.04 4.68
CA LEU A 13 2.08 -1.93 3.93
C LEU A 13 2.39 -1.89 2.41
N CYS A 14 3.50 -2.48 1.97
CA CYS A 14 3.76 -2.66 0.54
C CYS A 14 2.93 -3.83 -0.03
N CYS A 15 2.79 -4.92 0.74
CA CYS A 15 2.13 -6.15 0.32
C CYS A 15 0.60 -6.08 0.38
N ASP A 16 0.05 -5.25 1.28
CA ASP A 16 -1.40 -5.04 1.40
C ASP A 16 -1.93 -3.97 0.42
N GLY A 17 -1.02 -3.37 -0.35
CA GLY A 17 -1.31 -2.37 -1.37
C GLY A 17 -1.48 -0.95 -0.87
N THR A 18 -1.08 -0.63 0.36
CA THR A 18 -1.15 0.75 0.87
C THR A 18 -0.05 1.64 0.30
N LEU A 19 1.20 1.18 0.27
CA LEU A 19 2.33 1.95 -0.27
C LEU A 19 2.53 1.76 -1.77
N ILE A 20 2.18 0.58 -2.30
CA ILE A 20 2.52 0.14 -3.64
C ILE A 20 1.26 -0.35 -4.34
N GLY A 21 0.95 0.17 -5.54
CA GLY A 21 -0.22 -0.26 -6.30
C GLY A 21 -0.02 -1.58 -7.05
N PHE A 22 1.18 -1.80 -7.57
CA PHE A 22 1.56 -2.96 -8.39
C PHE A 22 3.07 -3.20 -8.31
N VAL A 23 3.50 -4.39 -8.70
CA VAL A 23 4.92 -4.76 -8.78
C VAL A 23 5.21 -5.28 -10.18
N GLN A 24 6.18 -4.66 -10.85
CA GLN A 24 6.70 -5.14 -12.12
C GLN A 24 7.64 -6.34 -11.89
N LEU A 25 7.55 -7.31 -12.78
CA LEU A 25 8.36 -8.52 -12.80
C LEU A 25 9.24 -8.54 -14.05
N GLU A 26 10.50 -8.91 -13.87
CA GLU A 26 11.41 -9.13 -14.99
C GLU A 26 11.08 -10.47 -15.67
N ARG A 27 11.39 -10.59 -16.98
CA ARG A 27 11.07 -11.77 -17.79
C ARG A 27 11.65 -13.05 -17.21
N GLU A 28 12.83 -12.96 -16.63
CA GLU A 28 13.58 -14.06 -16.03
C GLU A 28 12.92 -14.58 -14.75
N GLU A 29 12.08 -13.78 -14.10
CA GLU A 29 11.38 -14.16 -12.86
C GLU A 29 10.05 -14.89 -13.14
N LEU A 30 9.43 -14.63 -14.31
CA LEU A 30 8.10 -15.14 -14.63
C LEU A 30 7.97 -16.66 -14.46
N PRO A 31 8.89 -17.50 -14.97
CA PRO A 31 8.74 -18.95 -14.85
C PRO A 31 8.67 -19.45 -13.41
N ALA A 32 9.39 -18.80 -12.48
CA ALA A 32 9.42 -19.20 -11.08
C ALA A 32 8.25 -18.66 -10.26
N LEU A 33 7.61 -17.58 -10.72
CA LEU A 33 6.58 -16.86 -9.97
C LEU A 33 5.15 -17.13 -10.44
N ARG A 34 4.96 -17.70 -11.64
CA ARG A 34 3.63 -17.99 -12.23
C ARG A 34 2.74 -18.87 -11.35
N ASP A 35 3.32 -19.82 -10.62
CA ASP A 35 2.55 -20.74 -9.78
C ASP A 35 2.19 -20.15 -8.40
N VAL A 36 2.80 -19.03 -8.03
CA VAL A 36 2.65 -18.41 -6.69
C VAL A 36 2.05 -17.00 -6.73
N LEU A 37 1.98 -16.36 -7.90
CA LEU A 37 1.42 -15.01 -8.07
C LEU A 37 0.39 -14.97 -9.21
N ALA A 38 -0.61 -14.09 -9.07
CA ALA A 38 -1.53 -13.75 -10.14
C ALA A 38 -0.89 -12.72 -11.09
N ILE A 39 -0.11 -13.20 -12.05
CA ILE A 39 0.67 -12.35 -12.97
C ILE A 39 -0.18 -11.98 -14.20
N GLU A 40 -0.19 -10.69 -14.52
CA GLU A 40 -0.61 -10.16 -15.81
C GLU A 40 0.62 -9.90 -16.69
N GLU A 41 0.59 -10.33 -17.95
CA GLU A 41 1.71 -10.17 -18.88
C GLU A 41 1.37 -9.12 -19.96
N ALA A 42 2.31 -8.22 -20.22
CA ALA A 42 2.22 -7.21 -21.27
C ALA A 42 3.59 -6.97 -21.91
N ASN A 43 3.66 -6.99 -23.24
CA ASN A 43 4.90 -6.76 -24.01
C ASN A 43 6.10 -7.62 -23.58
N GLY A 44 5.84 -8.84 -23.11
CA GLY A 44 6.85 -9.80 -22.68
C GLY A 44 7.32 -9.65 -21.23
N ASP A 45 6.92 -8.59 -20.53
CA ASP A 45 7.15 -8.42 -19.09
C ASP A 45 5.87 -8.78 -18.32
N GLY A 46 6.01 -9.01 -17.01
CA GLY A 46 4.87 -9.30 -16.13
C GLY A 46 4.69 -8.22 -15.07
N PHE A 47 3.51 -8.17 -14.50
CA PHE A 47 3.25 -7.44 -13.25
C PHE A 47 2.15 -8.15 -12.47
N PHE A 48 2.01 -7.79 -11.19
CA PHE A 48 0.82 -8.13 -10.43
C PHE A 48 0.36 -6.92 -9.63
N LEU A 49 -0.95 -6.83 -9.41
CA LEU A 49 -1.56 -5.80 -8.59
C LEU A 49 -1.49 -6.19 -7.11
N GLN A 50 -1.27 -5.20 -6.25
CA GLN A 50 -1.47 -5.39 -4.81
C GLN A 50 -2.99 -5.35 -4.49
N PRO A 51 -3.46 -5.98 -3.41
CA PRO A 51 -2.69 -6.75 -2.42
C PRO A 51 -2.15 -8.06 -2.99
N CYS A 52 -0.97 -8.45 -2.51
CA CYS A 52 -0.29 -9.67 -2.92
C CYS A 52 -1.08 -10.87 -2.38
N ILE A 53 -1.33 -11.87 -3.22
CA ILE A 53 -2.04 -13.10 -2.83
C ILE A 53 -1.33 -13.89 -1.71
N ASN A 54 -0.01 -13.69 -1.55
CA ASN A 54 0.78 -14.31 -0.50
C ASN A 54 0.87 -13.46 0.79
N TYR A 55 0.10 -12.38 0.90
CA TYR A 55 0.07 -11.57 2.12
C TYR A 55 -0.94 -12.14 3.13
N CYS A 56 -0.44 -12.50 4.32
CA CYS A 56 -1.25 -12.94 5.45
C CYS A 56 -0.53 -12.50 6.74
N ASP A 57 -0.78 -11.26 7.17
CA ASP A 57 -0.06 -10.59 8.28
C ASP A 57 1.47 -10.59 8.15
N GLY A 58 1.93 -10.67 6.90
CA GLY A 58 3.33 -10.83 6.52
C GLY A 58 3.43 -11.45 5.14
N CYS A 59 4.62 -11.38 4.53
CA CYS A 59 4.87 -11.99 3.23
C CYS A 59 5.10 -13.50 3.36
N GLY A 60 4.17 -14.32 2.86
CA GLY A 60 4.26 -15.78 2.90
C GLY A 60 5.37 -16.38 2.04
N ILE A 61 5.84 -15.64 1.02
CA ILE A 61 6.92 -16.03 0.12
C ILE A 61 8.18 -15.18 0.33
N TYR A 62 8.45 -14.67 1.54
CA TYR A 62 9.48 -13.66 1.76
C TYR A 62 10.87 -14.02 1.20
N SER A 63 11.30 -15.28 1.32
CA SER A 63 12.58 -15.77 0.77
C SER A 63 12.58 -15.98 -0.75
N GLN A 64 11.40 -16.05 -1.37
CA GLN A 64 11.17 -16.23 -2.81
C GLN A 64 10.52 -15.00 -3.45
N ARG A 65 10.51 -13.86 -2.73
CA ARG A 65 9.81 -12.65 -3.16
C ARG A 65 10.41 -12.13 -4.48
N PRO A 66 9.59 -11.49 -5.33
CA PRO A 66 10.09 -10.83 -6.53
C PRO A 66 11.25 -9.89 -6.25
N LYS A 67 12.18 -9.74 -7.21
CA LYS A 67 13.35 -8.85 -7.12
C LYS A 67 12.94 -7.45 -6.70
N GLN A 68 11.92 -6.87 -7.33
CA GLN A 68 11.44 -5.53 -6.99
C GLN A 68 10.93 -5.43 -5.55
N CYS A 69 10.26 -6.47 -5.02
CA CYS A 69 9.89 -6.53 -3.61
C CYS A 69 11.11 -6.60 -2.67
N GLY A 70 12.24 -7.15 -3.13
CA GLY A 70 13.48 -7.22 -2.36
C GLY A 70 14.37 -5.99 -2.47
N LEU A 71 14.32 -5.27 -3.60
CA LEU A 71 15.14 -4.08 -3.86
C LEU A 71 14.52 -2.82 -3.26
N TYR A 72 13.19 -2.73 -3.21
CA TYR A 72 12.52 -1.55 -2.70
C TYR A 72 12.72 -1.38 -1.19
N LYS A 73 13.24 -0.20 -0.79
CA LYS A 73 13.36 0.22 0.61
C LYS A 73 12.59 1.51 0.82
N CYS A 74 11.49 1.46 1.58
CA CYS A 74 10.75 2.66 1.97
C CYS A 74 11.54 3.49 3.01
N GLY A 75 11.16 4.76 3.18
CA GLY A 75 11.75 5.68 4.15
C GLY A 75 11.86 5.07 5.55
N LEU A 76 10.77 4.46 6.04
CA LEU A 76 10.74 3.86 7.37
C LEU A 76 11.78 2.75 7.54
N LEU A 77 11.93 1.87 6.54
CA LEU A 77 12.94 0.81 6.57
C LEU A 77 14.34 1.42 6.59
N LYS A 78 14.61 2.42 5.74
CA LYS A 78 15.91 3.09 5.69
C LYS A 78 16.25 3.71 7.05
N SER A 79 15.31 4.42 7.68
CA SER A 79 15.54 5.06 8.97
C SER A 79 15.80 4.05 10.10
N VAL A 80 15.12 2.89 10.09
CA VAL A 80 15.43 1.81 11.05
C VAL A 80 16.82 1.21 10.78
N GLU A 81 17.15 0.89 9.53
CA GLU A 81 18.46 0.33 9.16
C GLU A 81 19.61 1.29 9.50
N GLN A 82 19.39 2.59 9.35
CA GLN A 82 20.34 3.66 9.67
C GLN A 82 20.33 4.06 11.15
N ARG A 83 19.46 3.47 11.97
CA ARG A 83 19.29 3.77 13.41
C ARG A 83 18.90 5.23 13.68
N GLU A 84 18.18 5.85 12.76
CA GLU A 84 17.60 7.18 12.93
C GLU A 84 16.34 7.13 13.80
N ILE A 85 15.64 5.98 13.78
CA ILE A 85 14.49 5.68 14.65
C ILE A 85 14.65 4.29 15.25
N GLU A 86 14.12 4.12 16.46
CA GLU A 86 14.06 2.82 17.12
C GLU A 86 12.97 1.93 16.50
N PHE A 87 13.15 0.62 16.60
CA PHE A 87 12.21 -0.37 16.04
C PHE A 87 10.78 -0.18 16.57
N ASP A 88 10.61 0.05 17.87
CA ASP A 88 9.29 0.24 18.48
C ASP A 88 8.60 1.51 17.95
N SER A 89 9.33 2.60 17.74
CA SER A 89 8.79 3.82 17.13
C SER A 89 8.39 3.61 15.65
N ALA A 90 9.11 2.74 14.93
CA ALA A 90 8.71 2.35 13.59
C ALA A 90 7.41 1.53 13.61
N VAL A 91 7.24 0.63 14.57
CA VAL A 91 6.00 -0.14 14.75
C VAL A 91 4.82 0.78 15.08
N GLU A 92 5.01 1.80 15.93
CA GLU A 92 3.97 2.81 16.20
C GLU A 92 3.56 3.56 14.93
N THR A 93 4.52 3.92 14.08
CA THR A 93 4.26 4.58 12.80
C THR A 93 3.45 3.69 11.86
N ILE A 94 3.78 2.40 11.78
CA ILE A 94 3.03 1.40 11.00
C ILE A 94 1.59 1.29 11.52
N HIS A 95 1.41 1.22 12.84
CA HIS A 95 0.09 1.14 13.45
C HIS A 95 -0.76 2.36 13.12
N ALA A 96 -0.18 3.57 13.18
CA ALA A 96 -0.88 4.80 12.81
C ALA A 96 -1.36 4.78 11.35
N VAL A 97 -0.54 4.28 10.42
CA VAL A 97 -0.96 4.10 9.01
C VAL A 97 -2.11 3.09 8.90
N LYS A 98 -1.99 1.92 9.54
CA LYS A 98 -3.03 0.88 9.51
C LYS A 98 -4.36 1.38 10.08
N GLN A 99 -4.33 2.16 11.16
CA GLN A 99 -5.52 2.78 11.74
C GLN A 99 -6.17 3.79 10.78
N LYS A 100 -5.38 4.67 10.15
CA LYS A 100 -5.90 5.63 9.16
C LYS A 100 -6.50 4.93 7.96
N LYS A 101 -5.85 3.88 7.45
CA LYS A 101 -6.37 3.02 6.38
C LYS A 101 -7.73 2.44 6.75
N ALA A 102 -7.83 1.79 7.92
CA ALA A 102 -9.08 1.19 8.38
C ALA A 102 -10.21 2.23 8.49
N ALA A 103 -9.93 3.40 9.06
CA ALA A 103 -10.91 4.48 9.19
C ALA A 103 -11.41 5.02 7.84
N ILE A 104 -10.57 5.00 6.79
CA ILE A 104 -10.97 5.35 5.41
C ILE A 104 -11.86 4.26 4.82
N GLU A 105 -11.49 2.98 4.99
CA GLU A 105 -12.25 1.84 4.48
C GLU A 105 -13.65 1.75 5.12
N GLU A 106 -13.76 2.02 6.41
CA GLU A 106 -15.04 2.12 7.12
C GLU A 106 -15.94 3.21 6.54
N LYS A 107 -15.40 4.43 6.32
CA LYS A 107 -16.17 5.54 5.72
C LYS A 107 -16.57 5.24 4.28
N LEU A 108 -15.70 4.59 3.51
CA LEU A 108 -16.00 4.17 2.15
C LEU A 108 -17.15 3.17 2.09
N ALA A 109 -17.20 2.22 3.02
CA ALA A 109 -18.29 1.26 3.12
C ALA A 109 -19.65 1.94 3.35
N LEU A 110 -19.68 3.07 4.08
CA LEU A 110 -20.89 3.86 4.32
C LEU A 110 -21.39 4.60 3.08
N LEU A 111 -20.48 5.07 2.22
CA LEU A 111 -20.82 5.84 1.02
C LEU A 111 -21.31 4.98 -0.15
N GLN A 112 -21.12 3.66 -0.08
CA GLN A 112 -21.48 2.72 -1.16
C GLN A 112 -20.93 3.12 -2.54
N LEU A 113 -19.79 3.84 -2.56
CA LEU A 113 -19.10 4.21 -3.79
C LEU A 113 -18.49 2.95 -4.42
N THR A 114 -18.78 2.74 -5.70
CA THR A 114 -18.14 1.67 -6.47
C THR A 114 -16.87 2.21 -7.09
N LEU A 115 -15.72 1.76 -6.59
CA LEU A 115 -14.39 2.04 -7.14
C LEU A 115 -13.96 0.86 -8.02
N GLN A 116 -13.22 1.13 -9.11
CA GLN A 116 -12.84 0.13 -10.09
C GLN A 116 -11.73 -0.80 -9.61
N SER A 117 -10.71 -0.24 -8.95
CA SER A 117 -9.53 -1.02 -8.56
C SER A 117 -9.78 -1.85 -7.31
N LYS A 118 -9.09 -2.98 -7.20
CA LYS A 118 -9.00 -3.78 -5.95
C LYS A 118 -7.83 -3.34 -5.06
N SER A 119 -6.81 -2.72 -5.64
CA SER A 119 -5.63 -2.22 -4.94
C SER A 119 -5.98 -0.99 -4.12
N PHE A 120 -5.60 -0.95 -2.84
CA PHE A 120 -5.89 0.19 -1.98
C PHE A 120 -5.30 1.48 -2.55
N TYR A 121 -4.03 1.46 -2.96
CA TYR A 121 -3.35 2.57 -3.60
C TYR A 121 -4.18 3.17 -4.75
N PHE A 122 -4.55 2.35 -5.73
CA PHE A 122 -5.30 2.83 -6.89
C PHE A 122 -6.74 3.24 -6.54
N LYS A 123 -7.38 2.59 -5.56
CA LYS A 123 -8.66 3.05 -5.01
C LYS A 123 -8.55 4.47 -4.44
N MET A 124 -7.47 4.78 -3.72
CA MET A 124 -7.27 6.13 -3.18
C MET A 124 -7.03 7.16 -4.29
N VAL A 125 -6.26 6.81 -5.31
CA VAL A 125 -6.07 7.63 -6.55
C VAL A 125 -7.41 7.98 -7.19
N GLU A 126 -8.23 6.96 -7.45
CA GLU A 126 -9.57 7.10 -8.03
C GLU A 126 -10.48 7.95 -7.15
N LEU A 127 -10.51 7.65 -5.85
CA LEU A 127 -11.35 8.33 -4.87
C LEU A 127 -11.01 9.81 -4.70
N ASN A 128 -9.74 10.17 -4.57
CA ASN A 128 -9.33 11.58 -4.48
C ASN A 128 -9.72 12.34 -5.75
N THR A 129 -9.51 11.73 -6.93
CA THR A 129 -9.91 12.33 -8.21
C THR A 129 -11.43 12.60 -8.23
N TRP A 130 -12.22 11.61 -7.80
CA TRP A 130 -13.67 11.75 -7.70
C TRP A 130 -14.07 12.85 -6.70
N LEU A 131 -13.48 12.86 -5.50
CA LEU A 131 -13.78 13.86 -4.46
C LEU A 131 -13.44 15.28 -4.93
N GLN A 132 -12.29 15.48 -5.58
CA GLN A 132 -11.91 16.78 -6.11
C GLN A 132 -12.87 17.29 -7.19
N LYS A 133 -13.36 16.39 -8.05
CA LYS A 133 -14.29 16.73 -9.12
C LYS A 133 -15.69 17.10 -8.59
N ASN A 134 -16.15 16.43 -7.53
CA ASN A 134 -17.52 16.57 -7.02
C ASN A 134 -17.65 17.52 -5.81
N LYS A 135 -16.55 18.10 -5.30
CA LYS A 135 -16.57 18.95 -4.08
C LYS A 135 -17.49 20.18 -4.12
N SER A 136 -17.93 20.59 -5.30
CA SER A 136 -18.85 21.73 -5.50
C SER A 136 -20.31 21.30 -5.69
N GLU A 137 -20.59 20.00 -5.72
CA GLU A 137 -21.93 19.47 -5.91
C GLU A 137 -22.78 19.64 -4.64
N PRO A 138 -24.07 20.00 -4.74
CA PRO A 138 -24.95 20.11 -3.57
C PRO A 138 -25.13 18.82 -2.77
N SER A 139 -24.90 17.66 -3.41
CA SER A 139 -24.94 16.33 -2.78
C SER A 139 -23.66 16.00 -1.99
N PHE A 140 -22.65 16.88 -1.99
CA PHE A 140 -21.39 16.67 -1.29
C PHE A 140 -21.57 16.81 0.23
N MET A 141 -21.79 15.68 0.88
CA MET A 141 -22.01 15.58 2.33
C MET A 141 -20.74 15.79 3.16
N GLN A 142 -20.92 16.08 4.46
CA GLN A 142 -19.83 16.17 5.45
C GLN A 142 -18.90 14.94 5.42
N LEU A 143 -19.47 13.73 5.28
CA LEU A 143 -18.70 12.49 5.21
C LEU A 143 -17.68 12.49 4.07
N HIS A 144 -17.96 13.15 2.94
CA HIS A 144 -17.00 13.29 1.84
C HIS A 144 -15.87 14.27 2.20
N MET A 145 -16.16 15.35 2.91
CA MET A 145 -15.14 16.29 3.41
C MET A 145 -14.20 15.60 4.41
N ASP A 146 -14.77 14.80 5.31
CA ASP A 146 -14.00 14.01 6.28
C ASP A 146 -13.10 13.01 5.57
N LEU A 147 -13.64 12.30 4.58
CA LEU A 147 -12.88 11.35 3.77
C LEU A 147 -11.75 12.03 2.98
N MET A 148 -11.98 13.21 2.39
CA MET A 148 -10.93 14.00 1.76
C MET A 148 -9.82 14.37 2.74
N SER A 149 -10.18 14.76 3.97
CA SER A 149 -9.21 15.09 5.01
C SER A 149 -8.38 13.87 5.41
N ASP A 150 -9.04 12.73 5.64
CA ASP A 150 -8.37 11.49 6.05
C ASP A 150 -7.38 10.99 4.98
N ILE A 151 -7.78 11.03 3.71
CA ILE A 151 -6.90 10.64 2.59
C ILE A 151 -5.67 11.54 2.53
N LYS A 152 -5.83 12.85 2.68
CA LYS A 152 -4.70 13.79 2.70
C LYS A 152 -3.78 13.56 3.90
N GLN A 153 -4.34 13.28 5.06
CA GLN A 153 -3.54 12.98 6.25
C GLN A 153 -2.78 11.66 6.10
N LEU A 154 -3.41 10.64 5.53
CA LEU A 154 -2.74 9.38 5.20
C LEU A 154 -1.58 9.66 4.23
N ASP A 155 -1.85 10.35 3.13
CA ASP A 155 -0.84 10.66 2.10
C ASP A 155 0.35 11.46 2.66
N SER A 156 0.10 12.48 3.49
CA SER A 156 1.17 13.23 4.18
C SER A 156 2.01 12.31 5.06
N LEU A 157 1.37 11.42 5.83
CA LEU A 157 2.07 10.47 6.69
C LEU A 157 2.91 9.48 5.87
N LEU A 158 2.40 8.98 4.74
CA LEU A 158 3.14 8.11 3.84
C LEU A 158 4.36 8.85 3.26
N SER A 159 4.17 10.10 2.83
CA SER A 159 5.22 10.90 2.20
C SER A 159 6.35 11.19 3.20
N GLU A 160 5.99 11.63 4.41
CA GLU A 160 6.94 12.00 5.47
C GLU A 160 7.71 10.82 6.06
N ARG A 161 7.09 9.64 6.16
CA ARG A 161 7.65 8.51 6.91
C ARG A 161 8.10 7.34 6.03
N PHE A 162 7.59 7.22 4.82
CA PHE A 162 7.82 6.07 3.95
C PHE A 162 8.46 6.44 2.61
N ASP A 163 8.76 7.72 2.34
CA ASP A 163 9.20 8.21 1.02
C ASP A 163 8.22 7.78 -0.10
N ALA A 164 6.92 7.76 0.20
CA ALA A 164 5.89 7.28 -0.72
C ALA A 164 4.67 8.20 -0.68
N ALA A 165 4.14 8.56 -1.85
CA ALA A 165 2.92 9.36 -1.96
C ALA A 165 1.96 8.70 -2.96
N MET A 166 0.66 8.82 -2.70
CA MET A 166 -0.41 8.37 -3.59
C MET A 166 -0.80 9.44 -4.62
N PHE A 167 -0.52 10.72 -4.34
CA PHE A 167 -0.90 11.87 -5.18
C PHE A 167 0.25 12.86 -5.39
#